data_AF-A0A380EG21-F1
#
_entry.id   AF-A0A380EG21-F1
#
_cell.length_a   1.000
_cell.length_b   1.000
_cell.length_c   1.000
_cell.angle_alpha   90.00
_cell.angle_beta   90.00
_cell.angle_gamma   90.00
#
_symmetry.space_group_name_H-M   'P 1'
#
loop_
_entity.id
_entity.type
_entity.pdbx_description
1 polymer ?
#
loop_
_entity_poly.entity_id
_entity_poly.type
_entity_poly.pdbx_seq_one_letter_code
_entity_poly.pdbx_strand_id
1 'polypeptide(L)'
;MMTTNGGGLSSSQQKVLESLTALTIAQSFSQLIDDEINQIKKMYNEKKKKFGKNWEDAQKAGKAVGEDLSVNGVLNALDEGQVNESSMVREPEQMISAKERQLSTIGSSVSNYIMRVRLSINEIVDKDQVLASQIGGLL
;
A
#
# COMPACT_ATOMS: atom_id res chain seq x y z
N MET A 1 20.11 -16.31 51.81
CA MET A 1 20.33 -17.56 51.05
C MET A 1 19.37 -17.55 49.88
N MET A 2 19.89 -17.55 48.65
CA MET A 2 19.12 -17.82 47.42
C MET A 2 18.82 -19.31 47.35
N THR A 3 17.57 -19.73 47.10
CA THR A 3 17.27 -21.05 46.51
C THR A 3 15.91 -21.08 45.81
N THR A 4 15.96 -21.45 44.53
CA THR A 4 14.92 -22.01 43.61
C THR A 4 13.80 -21.06 43.15
N ASN A 5 13.92 -20.34 42.02
CA ASN A 5 13.93 -20.75 40.59
C ASN A 5 12.54 -20.98 39.94
N GLY A 6 11.59 -20.05 40.13
CA GLY A 6 10.35 -19.99 39.35
C GLY A 6 10.53 -19.15 38.07
N GLY A 7 11.29 -19.65 37.09
CA GLY A 7 11.72 -18.94 35.88
C GLY A 7 10.63 -18.72 34.82
N GLY A 8 9.47 -18.16 35.19
CA GLY A 8 8.44 -17.72 34.25
C GLY A 8 8.46 -16.20 34.07
N LEU A 9 8.16 -15.72 32.86
CA LEU A 9 7.94 -14.28 32.61
C LEU A 9 6.75 -13.78 33.43
N SER A 10 6.82 -12.57 33.96
CA SER A 10 5.63 -11.89 34.49
C SER A 10 4.59 -11.66 33.37
N SER A 11 3.33 -11.42 33.73
CA SER A 11 2.29 -11.12 32.73
C SER A 11 2.63 -9.87 31.89
N SER A 12 3.30 -8.86 32.46
CA SER A 12 3.77 -7.68 31.73
C SER A 12 4.90 -8.04 30.76
N GLN A 13 5.90 -8.81 31.21
CA GLN A 13 7.00 -9.28 30.38
C GLN A 13 6.51 -10.16 29.21
N GLN A 14 5.53 -11.04 29.46
CA GLN A 14 4.91 -11.85 28.42
C GLN A 14 4.20 -10.96 27.37
N LYS A 15 3.42 -9.96 27.79
CA LYS A 15 2.74 -9.04 26.87
C LYS A 15 3.73 -8.20 26.05
N VAL A 16 4.84 -7.77 26.65
CA VAL A 16 5.91 -7.08 25.91
C VAL A 16 6.53 -8.00 24.87
N LEU A 17 6.84 -9.25 25.22
CA LEU A 17 7.39 -10.22 24.29
C LEU A 17 6.45 -10.49 23.12
N GLU A 18 5.16 -10.76 23.41
CA GLU A 18 4.12 -10.95 22.40
C GLU A 18 3.99 -9.73 21.47
N SER A 19 4.03 -8.53 22.03
CA SER A 19 3.95 -7.29 21.27
C SER A 19 5.20 -7.05 20.41
N LEU A 20 6.39 -7.39 20.89
CA LEU A 20 7.65 -7.32 20.13
C LEU A 20 7.67 -8.33 18.97
N THR A 21 7.14 -9.53 19.20
CA THR A 21 6.97 -10.53 18.13
C THR A 21 5.99 -10.01 17.08
N ALA A 22 4.83 -9.49 17.50
CA ALA A 22 3.85 -8.90 16.59
C ALA A 22 4.43 -7.71 15.81
N LEU A 23 5.24 -6.85 16.48
CA LEU A 23 5.91 -5.72 15.85
C LEU A 23 6.91 -6.18 14.77
N THR A 24 7.75 -7.16 15.10
CA THR A 24 8.74 -7.71 14.16
C THR A 24 8.05 -8.26 12.91
N ILE A 25 7.01 -9.07 13.10
CA ILE A 25 6.23 -9.65 11.98
C ILE A 25 5.58 -8.52 11.15
N ALA A 26 4.98 -7.54 11.80
CA ALA A 26 4.33 -6.42 11.12
C ALA A 26 5.33 -5.57 10.31
N GLN A 27 6.52 -5.30 10.84
CA GLN A 27 7.57 -4.56 10.14
C GLN A 27 8.07 -5.33 8.92
N SER A 28 8.30 -6.64 9.04
CA SER A 28 8.69 -7.48 7.90
C SER A 28 7.62 -7.47 6.80
N PHE A 29 6.34 -7.58 7.16
CA PHE A 29 5.27 -7.49 6.17
C PHE A 29 5.10 -6.09 5.59
N SER A 30 5.31 -5.03 6.36
CA SER A 30 5.21 -3.66 5.84
C SER A 30 6.21 -3.43 4.72
N GLN A 31 7.45 -3.89 4.87
CA GLN A 31 8.45 -3.75 3.82
C GLN A 31 8.02 -4.49 2.53
N LEU A 32 7.55 -5.73 2.67
CA LEU A 32 7.04 -6.50 1.53
C LEU A 32 5.84 -5.82 0.86
N ILE A 33 4.91 -5.27 1.65
CA ILE A 33 3.74 -4.55 1.15
C ILE A 33 4.14 -3.29 0.40
N ASP A 34 5.10 -2.52 0.92
CA ASP A 34 5.60 -1.32 0.26
C ASP A 34 6.28 -1.64 -1.08
N ASP A 35 7.06 -2.71 -1.12
CA ASP A 35 7.71 -3.19 -2.35
C ASP A 35 6.67 -3.62 -3.40
N GLU A 36 5.66 -4.39 -3.02
CA GLU A 36 4.58 -4.82 -3.91
C GLU A 36 3.74 -3.64 -4.41
N ILE A 37 3.39 -2.69 -3.52
CA ILE A 37 2.68 -1.45 -3.90
C ILE A 37 3.50 -0.69 -4.95
N ASN A 38 4.81 -0.59 -4.78
CA ASN A 38 5.69 0.10 -5.72
C ASN A 38 5.79 -0.63 -7.08
N GLN A 39 5.85 -1.96 -7.07
CA GLN A 39 5.82 -2.75 -8.30
C GLN A 39 4.50 -2.57 -9.07
N ILE A 40 3.36 -2.59 -8.36
CA ILE A 40 2.05 -2.37 -8.97
C ILE A 40 1.95 -0.96 -9.56
N LYS A 41 2.40 0.07 -8.84
CA LYS A 41 2.46 1.45 -9.35
C LYS A 41 3.33 1.57 -10.61
N LYS A 42 4.47 0.89 -10.64
CA LYS A 42 5.33 0.84 -11.84
C LYS A 42 4.59 0.22 -13.03
N MET A 43 3.96 -0.94 -12.84
CA MET A 43 3.15 -1.59 -13.87
C MET A 43 2.02 -0.68 -14.36
N TYR A 44 1.34 0.01 -13.45
CA TYR A 44 0.28 0.97 -13.79
C TYR A 44 0.81 2.12 -14.64
N ASN A 45 1.96 2.72 -14.30
CA ASN A 45 2.58 3.76 -15.10
C ASN A 45 2.95 3.28 -16.51
N GLU A 46 3.42 2.04 -16.64
CA GLU A 46 3.67 1.42 -17.95
C GLU A 46 2.37 1.22 -18.74
N LYS A 47 1.27 0.82 -18.10
CA LYS A 47 -0.05 0.70 -18.73
C LYS A 47 -0.60 2.06 -19.20
N LYS A 48 -0.52 3.11 -18.38
CA LYS A 48 -0.95 4.47 -18.76
C LYS A 48 -0.26 4.93 -20.05
N LYS A 49 1.06 4.71 -20.16
CA LYS A 49 1.81 5.00 -21.39
C LYS A 49 1.31 4.21 -22.60
N LYS A 50 0.98 2.92 -22.41
CA LYS A 50 0.44 2.06 -23.49
C LYS A 50 -0.94 2.51 -23.94
N PHE A 51 -1.79 3.01 -23.05
CA PHE A 51 -3.11 3.54 -23.42
C PHE A 51 -3.01 4.70 -24.41
N GLY A 52 -2.18 5.71 -24.09
CA GLY A 52 -1.94 6.84 -25.00
C GLY A 52 -1.36 6.39 -26.35
N LYS A 53 -0.38 5.47 -26.32
CA LYS A 53 0.20 4.93 -27.55
C LYS A 53 -0.82 4.16 -28.39
N ASN A 54 -1.65 3.32 -27.77
CA ASN A 54 -2.68 2.57 -28.48
C ASN A 54 -3.71 3.50 -29.13
N TRP A 55 -4.05 4.61 -28.48
CA TRP A 55 -4.92 5.64 -29.05
C TRP A 55 -4.28 6.36 -30.24
N GLU A 56 -2.98 6.68 -30.16
CA GLU A 56 -2.23 7.24 -31.29
C GLU A 56 -2.16 6.26 -32.47
N ASP A 57 -1.87 4.99 -32.19
CA ASP A 57 -1.77 3.93 -33.20
C ASP A 57 -3.14 3.65 -33.85
N ALA A 58 -4.24 3.73 -33.09
CA ALA A 58 -5.60 3.62 -33.62
C ALA A 58 -5.93 4.74 -34.62
N GLN A 59 -5.57 5.99 -34.30
CA GLN A 59 -5.75 7.12 -35.21
C GLN A 59 -4.93 6.97 -36.50
N LYS A 60 -3.67 6.51 -36.39
CA LYS A 60 -2.81 6.24 -37.56
C LYS A 60 -3.37 5.13 -38.42
N ALA A 61 -3.80 4.02 -37.83
CA ALA A 61 -4.42 2.91 -38.54
C ALA A 61 -5.72 3.35 -39.22
N GLY A 62 -6.58 4.10 -38.52
CA GLY A 62 -7.80 4.66 -39.07
C GLY A 62 -7.54 5.57 -40.26
N LYS A 63 -6.50 6.41 -40.20
CA LYS A 63 -6.11 7.29 -41.32
C LYS A 63 -5.51 6.52 -42.50
N ALA A 64 -4.76 5.45 -42.26
CA ALA A 64 -4.21 4.60 -43.31
C ALA A 64 -5.30 3.80 -44.04
N VAL A 65 -6.38 3.42 -43.35
CA VAL A 65 -7.53 2.73 -43.98
C VAL A 65 -8.47 3.74 -44.66
N GLY A 66 -8.72 4.87 -44.02
CA GLY A 66 -9.55 5.96 -44.54
C GLY A 66 -8.71 7.08 -45.14
N GLU A 67 -7.88 6.78 -46.14
CA GLU A 67 -6.93 7.76 -46.71
C GLU A 67 -7.62 9.04 -47.19
N ASP A 68 -8.81 8.91 -47.78
CA ASP A 68 -9.63 10.04 -48.27
C ASP A 68 -10.43 10.75 -47.17
N LEU A 69 -10.52 10.18 -45.97
CA LEU A 69 -11.25 10.79 -44.86
C LEU A 69 -10.45 11.95 -44.25
N SER A 70 -11.16 13.01 -43.87
CA SER A 70 -10.59 14.03 -42.98
C SER A 70 -10.25 13.41 -41.61
N VAL A 71 -9.39 14.08 -40.83
CA VAL A 71 -9.06 13.65 -39.46
C VAL A 71 -10.33 13.44 -38.62
N ASN A 72 -11.29 14.36 -38.68
CA ASN A 72 -12.57 14.20 -37.98
C ASN A 72 -13.39 13.03 -38.50
N GLY A 73 -13.35 12.75 -39.81
CA GLY A 73 -14.00 11.58 -40.39
C GLY A 73 -13.44 10.27 -39.83
N VAL A 74 -12.11 10.19 -39.68
CA VAL A 74 -11.44 9.05 -39.03
C VAL A 74 -11.85 8.93 -37.56
N LEU A 75 -11.82 10.04 -36.81
CA LEU A 75 -12.20 10.03 -35.39
C LEU A 75 -13.66 9.60 -35.17
N ASN A 76 -14.59 10.08 -36.00
CA ASN A 76 -15.99 9.68 -35.95
C ASN A 76 -16.17 8.19 -36.25
N ALA A 77 -15.50 7.67 -37.29
CA ALA A 77 -15.57 6.26 -37.64
C ALA A 77 -14.98 5.34 -36.54
N LEU A 78 -13.89 5.77 -35.90
CA LEU A 78 -13.34 5.07 -34.73
C LEU A 78 -14.32 5.11 -33.55
N ASP A 79 -14.95 6.26 -33.29
CA ASP A 79 -15.93 6.42 -32.21
C ASP A 79 -17.20 5.58 -32.43
N GLU A 80 -17.67 5.46 -33.68
CA GLU A 80 -18.74 4.51 -34.05
C GLU A 80 -18.38 3.06 -33.69
N GLY A 81 -17.10 2.71 -33.80
CA GLY A 81 -16.53 1.45 -33.33
C GLY A 81 -16.23 1.38 -31.83
N GLN A 82 -16.62 2.40 -31.04
CA GLN A 82 -16.32 2.55 -29.61
C GLN A 82 -14.82 2.71 -29.28
N VAL A 83 -14.03 3.09 -30.29
CA VAL A 83 -12.60 3.35 -30.18
C VAL A 83 -12.40 4.87 -30.10
N ASN A 84 -12.31 5.42 -28.89
CA ASN A 84 -12.12 6.85 -28.68
C ASN A 84 -11.18 7.13 -27.50
N GLU A 85 -10.75 8.37 -27.35
CA GLU A 85 -9.85 8.78 -26.26
C GLU A 85 -10.44 8.50 -24.87
N SER A 86 -11.77 8.58 -24.71
CA SER A 86 -12.43 8.28 -23.43
C SER A 86 -12.22 6.82 -23.04
N SER A 87 -12.62 5.91 -23.93
CA SER A 87 -12.59 4.46 -23.68
C SER A 87 -11.17 3.89 -23.66
N MET A 88 -10.27 4.43 -24.48
CA MET A 88 -8.92 3.92 -24.61
C MET A 88 -7.94 4.50 -23.59
N VAL A 89 -8.15 5.74 -23.13
CA VAL A 89 -7.19 6.47 -22.29
C VAL A 89 -7.83 6.90 -20.97
N ARG A 90 -8.82 7.78 -21.02
CA ARG A 90 -9.31 8.48 -19.81
C ARG A 90 -9.94 7.53 -18.80
N GLU A 91 -10.84 6.65 -19.22
CA GLU A 91 -11.52 5.70 -18.33
C GLU A 91 -10.53 4.71 -17.69
N PRO A 92 -9.63 4.05 -18.45
CA PRO A 92 -8.58 3.23 -17.86
C PRO A 92 -7.66 3.99 -16.89
N GLU A 93 -7.28 5.23 -17.19
CA GLU A 93 -6.47 6.06 -16.28
C GLU A 93 -7.19 6.40 -14.98
N GLN A 94 -8.50 6.67 -15.04
CA GLN A 94 -9.34 6.89 -13.87
C GLN A 94 -9.45 5.63 -13.01
N MET A 95 -9.64 4.46 -13.65
CA MET A 95 -9.66 3.17 -12.95
C MET A 95 -8.33 2.90 -12.23
N ILE A 96 -7.20 3.14 -12.91
CA ILE A 96 -5.87 3.00 -12.28
C ILE A 96 -5.72 3.98 -11.12
N SER A 97 -6.13 5.23 -11.28
CA SER A 97 -6.05 6.25 -10.23
C SER A 97 -6.85 5.85 -8.99
N ALA A 98 -8.02 5.24 -9.17
CA ALA A 98 -8.81 4.69 -8.06
C ALA A 98 -8.08 3.54 -7.36
N LYS A 99 -7.42 2.64 -8.11
CA LYS A 99 -6.60 1.56 -7.55
C LYS A 99 -5.38 2.09 -6.79
N GLU A 100 -4.71 3.12 -7.30
CA GLU A 100 -3.59 3.77 -6.60
C GLU A 100 -4.00 4.35 -5.25
N ARG A 101 -5.20 4.93 -5.13
CA ARG A 101 -5.76 5.38 -3.84
C ARG A 101 -6.01 4.22 -2.88
N GLN A 102 -6.53 3.09 -3.38
CA GLN A 102 -6.73 1.88 -2.58
C GLN A 102 -5.39 1.37 -2.03
N LEU A 103 -4.34 1.29 -2.86
CA LEU A 103 -3.00 0.90 -2.44
C LEU A 103 -2.44 1.85 -1.37
N SER A 104 -2.62 3.16 -1.52
CA SER A 104 -2.22 4.14 -0.51
C SER A 104 -2.93 3.96 0.82
N THR A 105 -4.21 3.58 0.79
CA THR A 105 -5.01 3.30 1.99
C THR A 105 -4.50 2.06 2.71
N ILE A 106 -4.13 1.02 1.96
CA ILE A 106 -3.53 -0.21 2.51
C ILE A 106 -2.20 0.11 3.19
N GLY A 107 -1.28 0.80 2.50
CA GLY A 107 0.01 1.19 3.08
C GLY A 107 -0.16 2.00 4.37
N SER A 108 -1.05 2.99 4.37
CA SER A 108 -1.35 3.80 5.56
C SER A 108 -1.92 2.98 6.72
N SER A 109 -2.77 1.99 6.42
CA SER A 109 -3.37 1.12 7.44
C SER A 109 -2.31 0.25 8.13
N VAL A 110 -1.34 -0.26 7.36
CA VAL A 110 -0.21 -1.05 7.89
C VAL A 110 0.70 -0.17 8.75
N SER A 111 1.07 1.02 8.28
CA SER A 111 1.86 1.96 9.06
C SER A 111 1.18 2.34 10.38
N ASN A 112 -0.15 2.58 10.34
CA ASN A 112 -0.94 2.88 11.53
C ASN A 112 -0.98 1.71 12.52
N TYR A 113 -1.08 0.47 12.04
CA TYR A 113 -1.03 -0.71 12.89
C TYR A 113 0.33 -0.82 13.61
N ILE A 114 1.44 -0.68 12.89
CA ILE A 114 2.80 -0.69 13.46
C ILE A 114 2.94 0.38 14.54
N MET A 115 2.46 1.61 14.27
CA MET A 115 2.48 2.70 15.24
C MET A 115 1.73 2.33 16.52
N ARG A 116 0.52 1.77 16.41
CA ARG A 116 -0.27 1.35 17.58
C ARG A 116 0.43 0.27 18.40
N VAL A 117 1.06 -0.72 17.76
CA VAL A 117 1.82 -1.74 18.47
C VAL A 117 2.99 -1.13 19.25
N ARG A 118 3.73 -0.18 18.64
CA ARG A 118 4.82 0.54 19.33
C ARG A 118 4.33 1.32 20.54
N LEU A 119 3.20 2.01 20.41
CA LEU A 119 2.60 2.77 21.52
C LEU A 119 2.20 1.82 22.67
N SER A 120 1.59 0.67 22.36
CA SER A 120 1.24 -0.33 23.38
C SER A 120 2.47 -0.88 24.12
N ILE A 121 3.58 -1.13 23.41
CA ILE A 121 4.84 -1.57 24.04
C ILE A 121 5.34 -0.52 25.02
N ASN A 122 5.42 0.75 24.60
CA ASN A 122 5.88 1.84 25.43
C ASN A 122 5.01 2.01 26.68
N GLU A 123 3.68 1.94 26.53
CA GLU A 123 2.76 2.06 27.66
C GLU A 123 2.96 0.95 28.71
N ILE A 124 3.26 -0.29 28.29
CA ILE A 124 3.54 -1.39 29.21
C ILE A 124 4.88 -1.16 29.93
N VAL A 125 5.92 -0.77 29.20
CA VAL A 125 7.26 -0.50 29.77
C VAL A 125 7.23 0.65 30.77
N ASP A 126 6.55 1.75 30.44
CA ASP A 126 6.42 2.92 31.31
C ASP A 126 5.70 2.56 32.62
N LYS A 127 4.61 1.78 32.55
CA LYS A 127 3.88 1.32 33.73
C LYS A 127 4.74 0.40 34.62
N ASP A 128 5.48 -0.52 34.03
CA ASP A 128 6.39 -1.41 34.78
C ASP A 128 7.51 -0.61 35.47
N GLN A 129 8.07 0.42 34.80
CA GLN A 129 9.10 1.28 35.39
C GLN A 129 8.57 2.08 36.59
N VAL A 130 7.36 2.64 36.47
CA VAL A 130 6.70 3.36 37.57
C VAL A 130 6.49 2.42 38.76
N LEU A 131 5.94 1.22 38.54
CA LEU A 131 5.71 0.23 39.61
C LEU A 131 7.02 -0.18 40.30
N ALA A 132 8.07 -0.45 39.52
CA ALA A 132 9.39 -0.80 40.07
C ALA A 132 9.97 0.33 40.95
N SER A 133 9.79 1.60 40.55
CA SER A 133 10.25 2.75 41.34
C SER A 133 9.50 2.92 42.66
N GLN A 134 8.18 2.66 42.68
CA GLN A 134 7.37 2.73 43.89
C GLN A 134 7.76 1.65 44.89
N ILE A 135 7.99 0.42 44.42
CA ILE A 135 8.43 -0.69 45.28
C ILE A 135 9.86 -0.46 45.78
N GLY A 136 10.77 -0.02 44.90
CA GLY A 136 12.16 0.26 45.26
C GLY A 136 12.33 1.44 46.24
N GLY A 137 11.40 2.40 46.26
CA GLY A 137 11.38 3.49 47.25
C GLY A 137 10.71 3.14 48.58
N LEU A 138 10.05 1.98 48.66
CA LEU A 138 9.43 1.44 49.89
C LEU A 138 10.37 0.47 50.65
N LEU A 139 11.45 0.02 50.01
CA LEU A 139 12.49 -0.86 50.56
C LEU A 139 13.70 -0.05 51.03
#